data_AF-A0A849UTM7-F1
#
_entry.id   AF-A0A849UTM7-F1
#
_cell.length_a   1.000
_cell.length_b   1.000
_cell.length_c   1.000
_cell.angle_alpha   90.00
_cell.angle_beta   90.00
_cell.angle_gamma   90.00
#
_symmetry.space_group_name_H-M   'P 1'
#
loop_
_entity.id
_entity.type
_entity.pdbx_description
1 polymer ?
#
loop_
_entity_poly.entity_id
_entity_poly.type
_entity_poly.pdbx_seq_one_letter_code
_entity_poly.pdbx_strand_id
1 'polypeptide(L)'
;MSSVGKTYSDASNTETSTTNAQNGLIPSYNITDITAAYKLPNNIKIKAGINNAFDKIYFTRRAGGYPGPGALPADGRTFFVSMGAKF
;
A
#
# COMPACT_ATOMS: atom_id res chain seq x y z
N MET A 1 0.55 11.98 2.24
CA MET A 1 -0.60 11.49 1.44
C MET A 1 -0.09 11.14 0.07
N SER A 2 -0.40 9.95 -0.41
CA SER A 2 -0.04 9.42 -1.73
C SER A 2 -1.32 9.14 -2.51
N SER A 3 -1.37 9.60 -3.75
CA SER A 3 -2.54 9.47 -4.62
C SER A 3 -2.13 8.87 -5.96
N VAL A 4 -2.78 7.79 -6.37
CA VAL A 4 -2.52 7.09 -7.63
C VAL A 4 -3.80 7.05 -8.45
N GLY A 5 -3.70 7.48 -9.70
CA GLY A 5 -4.80 7.45 -10.66
C GLY A 5 -5.20 6.02 -11.05
N LYS A 6 -6.31 5.89 -11.78
CA LYS A 6 -6.74 4.59 -12.30
C LYS A 6 -5.75 4.10 -13.36
N THR A 7 -5.47 2.80 -13.38
CA THR A 7 -4.56 2.17 -14.36
C THR A 7 -5.15 0.86 -14.88
N TYR A 8 -4.52 0.28 -15.90
CA TYR A 8 -4.91 -1.02 -16.44
C TYR A 8 -3.79 -2.04 -16.23
N SER A 9 -4.18 -3.31 -16.16
CA SER A 9 -3.25 -4.44 -15.99
C SER A 9 -2.74 -4.99 -17.32
N ASP A 10 -3.23 -4.47 -18.44
CA ASP A 10 -2.97 -4.93 -19.81
C ASP A 10 -2.85 -3.77 -20.80
N ALA A 11 -2.20 -4.01 -21.95
CA ALA A 11 -1.99 -3.00 -22.98
C ALA A 11 -3.27 -2.63 -23.75
N SER A 12 -4.32 -3.47 -23.70
CA SER A 12 -5.59 -3.21 -24.36
C SER A 12 -6.51 -2.30 -23.54
N ASN A 13 -6.07 -1.82 -22.36
CA ASN A 13 -6.85 -0.98 -21.45
C ASN A 13 -8.22 -1.59 -21.12
N THR A 14 -8.23 -2.87 -20.73
CA THR A 14 -9.46 -3.60 -20.46
C THR A 14 -10.19 -2.97 -19.25
N GLU A 15 -11.35 -2.33 -19.48
CA GLU A 15 -12.12 -1.67 -18.41
C GLU A 15 -12.82 -2.70 -17.50
N THR A 16 -13.60 -3.61 -18.08
CA THR A 16 -14.29 -4.67 -17.32
C THR A 16 -13.37 -5.86 -17.14
N SER A 17 -13.20 -6.33 -15.90
CA SER A 17 -12.30 -7.45 -15.63
C SER A 17 -12.68 -8.71 -16.40
N THR A 18 -11.68 -9.37 -16.97
CA THR A 18 -11.79 -10.70 -17.59
C THR A 18 -12.33 -11.76 -16.62
N THR A 19 -12.84 -12.88 -17.14
CA THR A 19 -13.48 -13.95 -16.34
C THR A 19 -12.59 -14.52 -15.24
N ASN A 20 -11.27 -14.57 -15.46
CA ASN A 20 -10.30 -15.01 -14.46
C ASN A 20 -9.75 -13.85 -13.59
N ALA A 21 -10.28 -12.63 -13.76
CA ALA A 21 -9.89 -11.41 -13.05
C ALA A 21 -8.42 -10.97 -13.20
N GLN A 22 -7.66 -11.57 -14.13
CA GLN A 22 -6.25 -11.27 -14.35
C GLN A 22 -6.04 -9.93 -15.06
N ASN A 23 -6.85 -9.65 -16.08
CA ASN A 23 -6.84 -8.37 -16.79
C ASN A 23 -8.07 -7.55 -16.41
N GLY A 24 -7.92 -6.22 -16.41
CA GLY A 24 -8.97 -5.28 -16.01
C GLY A 24 -8.43 -3.98 -15.42
N LEU A 25 -9.35 -3.05 -15.16
CA LEU A 25 -9.09 -1.80 -14.46
C LEU A 25 -8.57 -2.05 -13.02
N ILE A 26 -7.58 -1.26 -12.63
CA ILE A 26 -7.10 -1.06 -11.26
C ILE A 26 -7.61 0.32 -10.82
N PRO A 27 -8.55 0.39 -9.86
CA PRO A 27 -9.13 1.66 -9.42
C PRO A 27 -8.09 2.61 -8.84
N SER A 28 -8.36 3.92 -8.92
CA SER A 28 -7.56 4.91 -8.23
C SER A 28 -7.65 4.76 -6.71
N TYR A 29 -6.57 5.09 -6.01
CA TYR A 29 -6.53 5.04 -4.56
C TYR A 29 -5.72 6.18 -3.97
N ASN A 30 -6.04 6.51 -2.71
CA ASN A 30 -5.38 7.56 -1.95
C ASN A 30 -5.07 6.97 -0.58
N ILE A 31 -3.80 6.96 -0.19
CA ILE A 31 -3.33 6.42 1.09
C ILE A 31 -2.64 7.53 1.86
N THR A 32 -2.88 7.56 3.16
CA THR A 32 -2.26 8.53 4.06
C THR A 32 -1.54 7.78 5.16
N ASP A 33 -0.23 8.04 5.26
CA ASP A 33 0.60 7.52 6.32
C ASP A 33 0.94 8.67 7.29
N ILE A 34 1.00 8.34 8.57
CA ILE A 34 1.34 9.27 9.65
C ILE A 34 2.57 8.71 10.34
N THR A 35 3.66 9.48 10.38
CA THR A 35 4.89 9.10 11.08
C THR A 35 5.30 10.21 12.03
N ALA A 36 5.57 9.83 13.28
CA ALA A 36 6.14 10.68 14.31
C ALA A 36 7.55 10.21 14.64
N ALA A 37 8.46 11.15 14.87
CA ALA A 37 9.82 10.87 15.29
C ALA A 37 10.21 11.79 16.43
N TYR A 38 10.78 11.24 17.49
CA TYR A 38 11.26 11.98 18.64
C TYR A 38 12.71 11.63 18.95
N LYS A 39 13.51 12.64 19.27
CA LYS A 39 14.89 12.48 19.72
C LYS A 39 14.91 12.69 21.23
N LEU A 40 15.32 11.65 21.95
CA LEU A 40 15.55 11.71 23.38
C LEU A 40 16.99 12.20 23.67
N PRO A 41 17.25 12.69 24.89
CA PRO A 41 18.61 12.87 25.40
C PRO A 41 19.44 11.57 25.24
N ASN A 42 20.77 11.68 25.13
CA ASN A 42 21.71 10.57 24.92
C ASN A 42 21.67 9.92 23.53
N ASN A 43 21.40 10.69 22.47
CA ASN A 43 21.40 10.21 21.07
C ASN A 43 20.43 9.06 20.76
N ILE A 44 19.40 8.87 21.58
CA ILE A 44 18.33 7.90 21.34
C ILE A 44 17.28 8.55 20.43
N LYS A 45 16.81 7.81 19.43
CA LYS A 45 15.76 8.21 18.49
C LYS A 45 14.66 7.18 18.53
N ILE A 46 13.43 7.63 18.72
CA ILE A 46 12.24 6.81 18.61
C ILE A 46 11.43 7.29 17.40
N LYS A 47 10.95 6.37 16.59
CA LYS A 47 10.02 6.62 15.49
C LYS A 47 8.84 5.70 15.62
N ALA A 48 7.64 6.22 15.42
CA ALA A 48 6.43 5.42 15.36
C ALA A 48 5.57 5.93 14.21
N GLY A 49 4.74 5.06 13.65
CA GLY A 49 3.85 5.47 12.59
C GLY A 49 2.72 4.50 12.33
N ILE A 50 1.76 5.00 11.56
CA ILE A 50 0.57 4.31 11.08
C ILE A 50 0.63 4.41 9.56
N ASN A 51 0.70 3.28 8.86
CA ASN A 51 0.48 3.27 7.43
C ASN A 51 -0.99 3.00 7.14
N ASN A 52 -1.52 3.60 6.08
CA ASN A 52 -2.93 3.52 5.72
C ASN A 52 -3.86 3.94 6.89
N ALA A 53 -3.67 5.18 7.35
CA ALA A 53 -4.34 5.75 8.53
C ALA A 53 -5.88 5.76 8.44
N PHE A 54 -6.44 5.67 7.23
CA PHE A 54 -7.88 5.61 6.98
C PHE A 54 -8.40 4.20 6.63
N ASP A 55 -7.55 3.16 6.73
CA ASP A 55 -7.89 1.76 6.44
C ASP A 55 -8.57 1.55 5.08
N LYS A 56 -8.01 2.16 4.04
CA LYS A 56 -8.50 1.98 2.67
C LYS A 56 -8.17 0.58 2.20
N ILE A 57 -9.17 -0.15 1.70
CA ILE A 57 -8.98 -1.42 1.01
C ILE A 57 -8.65 -1.12 -0.45
N TYR A 58 -7.50 -1.59 -0.93
CA TYR A 58 -7.05 -1.36 -2.29
C TYR A 58 -6.14 -2.50 -2.77
N PHE A 59 -5.88 -2.51 -4.08
CA PHE A 59 -4.91 -3.39 -4.72
C PHE A 59 -4.14 -2.56 -5.75
N THR A 60 -2.91 -2.96 -6.01
CA THR A 60 -2.04 -2.22 -6.94
C THR A 60 -1.75 -2.99 -8.21
N ARG A 61 -2.08 -4.29 -8.24
CA ARG A 61 -1.77 -5.21 -9.32
C ARG A 61 -2.83 -6.30 -9.42
N ARG A 62 -2.96 -6.83 -10.62
CA ARG A 62 -3.62 -8.10 -10.88
C ARG A 62 -2.56 -9.07 -11.41
N ALA A 63 -2.65 -10.34 -11.04
CA ALA A 63 -1.72 -11.37 -11.49
C ALA A 63 -2.50 -12.64 -11.88
N GLY A 64 -1.91 -13.48 -12.73
CA GLY A 64 -2.46 -14.79 -13.09
C GLY A 64 -1.88 -15.97 -12.32
N GLY A 65 -0.74 -15.77 -11.64
CA GLY A 65 0.00 -16.81 -10.91
C GLY A 65 -0.48 -17.00 -9.47
N TYR A 66 0.26 -17.82 -8.68
CA TYR A 66 -0.03 -18.08 -7.26
C TYR A 66 -0.20 -16.78 -6.44
N PRO A 67 -1.19 -16.66 -5.53
CA PRO A 67 -2.10 -17.69 -4.99
C PRO A 67 -3.32 -18.01 -5.86
N GLY A 68 -3.41 -17.44 -7.06
CA GLY A 68 -4.53 -17.61 -7.98
C GLY A 68 -4.77 -16.32 -8.77
N PRO A 69 -5.42 -16.41 -9.94
CA PRO A 69 -5.62 -15.23 -10.78
C PRO A 69 -6.57 -14.24 -10.09
N GLY A 70 -6.24 -12.96 -10.14
CA GLY A 70 -7.06 -11.90 -9.55
C GLY A 70 -6.31 -10.68 -9.05
N ALA A 71 -7.00 -9.88 -8.24
CA ALA A 71 -6.44 -8.69 -7.59
C ALA A 71 -5.54 -9.08 -6.42
N LEU A 72 -4.34 -8.50 -6.35
CA LEU A 72 -3.40 -8.69 -5.25
C LEU A 72 -3.63 -7.59 -4.21
N PRO A 73 -4.29 -7.90 -3.08
CA PRO A 73 -4.61 -6.90 -2.07
C PRO A 73 -3.31 -6.28 -1.53
N ALA A 74 -3.33 -4.97 -1.36
CA ALA A 74 -2.29 -4.28 -0.64
C ALA A 74 -2.53 -4.41 0.88
N ASP A 75 -1.51 -4.06 1.67
CA ASP A 75 -1.63 -4.07 3.12
C ASP A 75 -2.74 -3.12 3.59
N GLY A 76 -3.52 -3.58 4.56
CA GLY A 76 -4.48 -2.74 5.28
C GLY A 76 -3.77 -1.74 6.20
N ARG A 77 -4.46 -1.30 7.25
CA ARG A 77 -3.81 -0.47 8.28
C ARG A 77 -2.71 -1.24 9.00
N THR A 78 -1.51 -0.67 9.05
CA THR A 78 -0.38 -1.23 9.80
C THR A 78 0.23 -0.19 10.75
N PHE A 79 0.87 -0.67 11.81
CA PHE A 79 1.51 0.15 12.83
C PHE A 79 2.97 -0.27 12.96
N PHE A 80 3.87 0.68 13.17
CA PHE A 80 5.27 0.38 13.46
C PHE A 80 5.80 1.26 14.58
N VAL A 81 6.78 0.73 15.30
CA VAL A 81 7.62 1.46 16.27
C VAL A 81 9.06 1.02 16.05
N SER A 82 9.98 1.96 16.07
CA SER A 82 11.41 1.76 15.88
C SER A 82 12.19 2.62 16.88
N MET A 83 13.27 2.08 17.39
CA MET A 83 14.19 2.77 18.29
C MET A 83 15.62 2.60 17.77
N GLY A 84 16.41 3.66 17.79
CA GLY A 84 17.83 3.63 17.45
C GLY A 84 18.66 4.44 18.44
N ALA A 85 19.83 3.94 18.80
CA ALA A 85 20.79 4.62 19.67
C ALA A 85 22.14 4.77 18.96
N LYS A 86 22.86 5.85 19.24
CA LYS A 86 24.23 6.06 18.77
C LYS A 86 25.13 6.32 19.97
N PHE A 87 26.14 5.47 20.13
CA PHE A 87 27.16 5.54 21.19
C PHE A 87 28.42 6.22 20.67
#